data_AF-A0A7V7MMQ2-F1
#
_entry.id   AF-A0A7V7MMQ2-F1
#
_cell.length_a   1.000
_cell.length_b   1.000
_cell.length_c   1.000
_cell.angle_alpha   90.00
_cell.angle_beta   90.00
_cell.angle_gamma   90.00
#
_symmetry.space_group_name_H-M   'P 1'
#
loop_
_entity.id
_entity.type
_entity.pdbx_description
1 polymer ?
#
loop_
_entity_poly.entity_id
_entity_poly.type
_entity_poly.pdbx_seq_one_letter_code
_entity_poly.pdbx_strand_id
1 'polypeptide(L)'
;MTNQSIVRAVSLALSFALLAVTGKVSAQTCPLETRFDADLEGWVVENNGASGGASHVMTGGCPGGYMEIMDSKAGASYRTVAPSKFHGNLVYLDGGKISVCMWIVHQAGVLTSQAGRVQIEGGGLVATLDLAPTGLTVTPKEYSGTLSAAEWGVTQQVWSTILSDVTKIYVVMDASGGNETTGFDTFSLSPPLSNQTELISKSWAGGFSDSGSGRADVSANGRYVTFESDATNLVPDDQNGKRDIFVYDRYCRTTVRVSVDSNGIEADGGESRWPSISDDGRFVAFHSRAGNLAAGMAPGILHAYVHDRDFDENGLFDETAVGKRETRVVSKPLSGRATDGWGGDPDISGSGRYVSFSSNRTDLVAGTFWTGNQQIYVYDRVLESWRKASMDGAGTEGDAHSFLSSISWDGEFVTFSFAA
;
A
#
# COMPACT_ATOMS: atom_id res chain seq x y z
N MET A 1 -75.86 -8.03 23.20
CA MET A 1 -76.03 -9.28 22.42
C MET A 1 -75.92 -8.93 20.95
N THR A 2 -74.77 -9.14 20.35
CA THR A 2 -74.60 -9.78 19.03
C THR A 2 -73.10 -9.99 18.79
N ASN A 3 -72.82 -11.15 18.23
CA ASN A 3 -71.53 -11.79 18.04
C ASN A 3 -71.33 -11.97 16.52
N GLN A 4 -70.11 -12.28 16.09
CA GLN A 4 -69.63 -12.61 14.74
C GLN A 4 -69.22 -11.42 13.84
N SER A 5 -68.14 -11.41 13.05
CA SER A 5 -66.98 -12.31 12.86
C SER A 5 -66.08 -11.68 11.76
N ILE A 6 -64.75 -11.86 11.90
CA ILE A 6 -63.71 -12.04 10.85
C ILE A 6 -62.97 -10.83 10.22
N VAL A 7 -61.74 -10.62 10.75
CA VAL A 7 -60.40 -10.50 10.12
C VAL A 7 -60.13 -9.50 8.96
N ARG A 8 -59.23 -8.52 9.22
CA ARG A 8 -57.95 -8.32 8.50
C ARG A 8 -56.99 -7.41 9.29
N ALA A 9 -55.70 -7.73 9.16
CA ALA A 9 -54.58 -7.39 10.04
C ALA A 9 -54.41 -5.90 10.42
N VAL A 10 -54.20 -5.66 11.73
CA VAL A 10 -53.53 -4.47 12.26
C VAL A 10 -52.09 -4.88 12.56
N SER A 11 -51.12 -4.32 11.86
CA SER A 11 -49.74 -4.34 12.36
C SER A 11 -49.50 -3.04 13.15
N LEU A 12 -48.96 -3.26 14.33
CA LEU A 12 -48.83 -2.37 15.47
C LEU A 12 -47.78 -1.29 15.23
N ALA A 13 -48.08 -0.05 15.60
CA ALA A 13 -47.07 0.97 15.82
C ALA A 13 -46.29 0.65 17.10
N LEU A 14 -44.96 0.70 17.04
CA LEU A 14 -44.14 1.03 18.21
C LEU A 14 -42.89 1.78 17.75
N SER A 15 -42.87 3.07 18.06
CA SER A 15 -41.70 3.95 17.96
C SER A 15 -40.57 3.40 18.83
N PHE A 16 -39.36 3.26 18.28
CA PHE A 16 -38.13 3.40 19.06
C PHE A 16 -36.98 3.91 18.18
N ALA A 17 -36.49 5.09 18.59
CA ALA A 17 -35.17 5.66 18.38
C ALA A 17 -34.45 5.36 17.05
N LEU A 18 -34.46 6.38 16.18
CA LEU A 18 -33.37 6.64 15.25
C LEU A 18 -32.09 6.88 16.07
N LEU A 19 -31.38 5.81 16.44
CA LEU A 19 -30.02 5.94 16.94
C LEU A 19 -29.14 6.15 15.70
N ALA A 20 -28.89 7.42 15.40
CA ALA A 20 -27.73 7.79 14.61
C ALA A 20 -26.51 7.23 15.33
N VAL A 21 -26.05 6.05 14.91
CA VAL A 21 -24.69 5.62 15.20
C VAL A 21 -23.81 6.55 14.39
N THR A 22 -23.48 7.68 15.00
CA THR A 22 -22.25 8.42 14.73
C THR A 22 -21.09 7.53 15.16
N GLY A 23 -20.89 6.45 14.40
CA GLY A 23 -19.66 5.70 14.41
C GLY A 23 -18.65 6.58 13.73
N LYS A 24 -17.97 7.42 14.53
CA LYS A 24 -16.71 8.02 14.14
C LYS A 24 -15.90 6.91 13.49
N VAL A 25 -15.63 7.06 12.19
CA VAL A 25 -14.58 6.32 11.50
C VAL A 25 -13.33 6.56 12.34
N SER A 26 -12.94 5.54 13.10
CA SER A 26 -11.73 5.58 13.90
C SER A 26 -10.58 5.75 12.92
N ALA A 27 -9.94 6.90 13.00
CA ALA A 27 -8.95 7.40 12.06
C ALA A 27 -7.80 6.40 11.84
N GLN A 28 -7.76 5.86 10.63
CA GLN A 28 -6.63 5.81 9.70
C GLN A 28 -5.24 6.02 10.34
N THR A 29 -4.40 4.98 10.45
CA THR A 29 -3.05 5.07 11.06
C THR A 29 -1.88 4.69 10.14
N CYS A 30 -1.82 5.24 8.91
CA CYS A 30 -0.75 4.99 7.91
C CYS A 30 0.36 6.04 7.96
N PRO A 31 1.60 5.72 7.57
CA PRO A 31 2.56 6.73 7.23
C PRO A 31 2.00 7.45 6.02
N LEU A 32 1.83 8.75 6.19
CA LEU A 32 1.40 9.62 5.13
C LEU A 32 2.68 10.01 4.41
N GLU A 33 2.83 9.55 3.17
CA GLU A 33 4.03 9.80 2.37
C GLU A 33 3.65 10.39 1.02
N THR A 34 4.54 11.25 0.53
CA THR A 34 4.57 11.80 -0.82
C THR A 34 5.97 11.67 -1.35
N ARG A 35 6.08 11.22 -2.60
CA ARG A 35 7.33 11.20 -3.37
C ARG A 35 7.01 11.95 -4.65
N PHE A 36 7.78 12.98 -4.95
CA PHE A 36 7.45 13.89 -6.05
C PHE A 36 7.91 13.28 -7.37
N ASP A 37 7.29 12.18 -7.78
CA ASP A 37 7.50 11.49 -9.05
C ASP A 37 6.45 11.87 -10.12
N ALA A 38 5.32 12.44 -9.71
CA ALA A 38 4.31 13.07 -10.57
C ALA A 38 3.73 14.37 -9.97
N ASP A 39 3.31 15.30 -10.82
CA ASP A 39 2.86 16.66 -10.51
C ASP A 39 1.45 16.77 -9.88
N LEU A 40 0.87 15.66 -9.40
CA LEU A 40 -0.57 15.55 -9.09
C LEU A 40 -0.92 15.21 -7.63
N GLU A 41 0.05 15.17 -6.71
CA GLU A 41 -0.24 14.78 -5.31
C GLU A 41 -1.03 15.83 -4.50
N GLY A 42 -1.33 17.00 -5.07
CA GLY A 42 -2.20 18.01 -4.47
C GLY A 42 -1.50 18.98 -3.51
N TRP A 43 -0.17 19.05 -3.53
CA TRP A 43 0.59 20.06 -2.79
C TRP A 43 0.30 21.44 -3.34
N VAL A 44 0.06 22.40 -2.44
CA VAL A 44 -0.22 23.79 -2.81
C VAL A 44 0.89 24.68 -2.31
N VAL A 45 1.33 25.62 -3.15
CA VAL A 45 2.26 26.67 -2.74
C VAL A 45 1.45 27.90 -2.36
N GLU A 46 1.48 28.26 -1.07
CA GLU A 46 1.00 29.57 -0.63
C GLU A 46 2.09 30.59 -0.96
N ASN A 47 2.00 31.17 -2.16
CA ASN A 47 2.99 32.09 -2.73
C ASN A 47 2.72 33.55 -2.28
N ASN A 48 3.80 34.26 -2.01
CA ASN A 48 3.86 35.66 -1.58
C ASN A 48 3.98 36.69 -2.75
N GLY A 49 3.91 36.22 -4.00
CA GLY A 49 4.16 37.01 -5.21
C GLY A 49 5.49 36.72 -5.92
N ALA A 50 6.12 35.57 -5.70
CA ALA A 50 7.26 35.05 -6.47
C ALA A 50 6.92 34.88 -7.96
N SER A 51 7.89 35.12 -8.85
CA SER A 51 7.72 34.91 -10.29
C SER A 51 8.01 33.46 -10.69
N GLY A 52 7.05 32.80 -11.34
CA GLY A 52 7.16 31.40 -11.75
C GLY A 52 6.28 30.51 -10.86
N GLY A 53 5.47 29.66 -11.49
CA GLY A 53 4.73 28.62 -10.76
C GLY A 53 5.67 27.54 -10.27
N ALA A 54 5.19 26.67 -9.38
CA ALA A 54 5.90 25.44 -9.05
C ALA A 54 6.12 24.62 -10.33
N SER A 55 7.35 24.15 -10.54
CA SER A 55 7.69 23.29 -11.67
C SER A 55 8.33 22.00 -11.17
N HIS A 56 7.92 20.87 -11.74
CA HIS A 56 8.54 19.59 -11.43
C HIS A 56 9.84 19.40 -12.23
N VAL A 57 10.90 18.98 -11.54
CA VAL A 57 12.20 18.67 -12.13
C VAL A 57 12.44 17.16 -12.00
N MET A 58 12.38 16.44 -13.12
CA MET A 58 12.49 14.97 -13.15
C MET A 58 13.89 14.43 -12.84
N THR A 59 14.91 15.28 -12.73
CA THR A 59 16.29 14.88 -12.42
C THR A 59 16.84 15.68 -11.24
N GLY A 60 17.13 14.99 -10.13
CA GLY A 60 17.59 15.57 -8.87
C GLY A 60 16.83 14.98 -7.68
N GLY A 61 16.99 15.53 -6.47
CA GLY A 61 16.25 15.07 -5.27
C GLY A 61 16.81 13.84 -4.55
N CYS A 62 16.09 13.38 -3.52
CA CYS A 62 16.37 12.17 -2.74
C CYS A 62 15.11 11.27 -2.65
N PRO A 63 14.91 10.27 -3.54
CA PRO A 63 15.51 10.06 -4.85
C PRO A 63 14.53 10.35 -6.01
N GLY A 64 15.01 10.95 -7.11
CA GLY A 64 14.35 10.79 -8.42
C GLY A 64 13.45 11.94 -8.91
N GLY A 65 13.46 13.10 -8.27
CA GLY A 65 12.83 14.33 -8.76
C GLY A 65 12.70 15.34 -7.63
N TYR A 66 12.19 16.55 -7.92
CA TYR A 66 11.72 17.47 -6.88
C TYR A 66 10.79 18.53 -7.48
N MET A 67 9.90 19.10 -6.67
CA MET A 67 9.23 20.35 -7.00
C MET A 67 10.17 21.52 -6.75
N GLU A 68 10.35 22.34 -7.78
CA GLU A 68 11.17 23.56 -7.75
C GLU A 68 10.30 24.82 -7.72
N ILE A 69 10.72 25.80 -6.94
CA ILE A 69 10.12 27.13 -6.89
C ILE A 69 11.24 28.16 -6.93
N MET A 70 11.11 29.15 -7.82
CA MET A 70 11.97 30.34 -7.84
C MET A 70 11.28 31.49 -7.12
N ASP A 71 11.87 31.99 -6.04
CA ASP A 71 11.42 33.21 -5.38
C ASP A 71 12.25 34.41 -5.83
N SER A 72 11.65 35.29 -6.63
CA SER A 72 12.28 36.51 -7.14
C SER A 72 12.13 37.71 -6.22
N LYS A 73 11.48 37.58 -5.05
CA LYS A 73 11.07 38.71 -4.21
C LYS A 73 11.70 38.64 -2.82
N ALA A 74 12.51 39.64 -2.50
CA ALA A 74 13.11 39.74 -1.17
C ALA A 74 12.07 40.03 -0.06
N GLY A 75 12.26 39.41 1.10
CA GLY A 75 11.55 39.72 2.34
C GLY A 75 10.12 39.17 2.44
N ALA A 76 9.80 38.11 1.70
CA ALA A 76 8.48 37.51 1.67
C ALA A 76 8.58 35.99 1.88
N SER A 77 7.68 35.40 2.68
CA SER A 77 7.73 33.96 3.00
C SER A 77 6.74 33.14 2.17
N TYR A 78 7.20 32.07 1.52
CA TYR A 78 6.32 31.07 0.91
C TYR A 78 6.33 29.77 1.72
N ARG A 79 5.25 29.00 1.56
CA ARG A 79 5.02 27.74 2.26
C ARG A 79 4.55 26.69 1.28
N THR A 80 5.10 25.50 1.38
CA THR A 80 4.54 24.31 0.73
C THR A 80 3.52 23.70 1.69
N VAL A 81 2.26 23.63 1.25
CA VAL A 81 1.12 23.18 2.05
C VAL A 81 0.79 21.74 1.69
N ALA A 82 0.72 20.90 2.71
CA ALA A 82 0.41 19.49 2.55
C ALA A 82 -1.02 19.29 1.97
N PRO A 83 -1.21 18.29 1.10
CA PRO A 83 -2.53 17.91 0.61
C PRO A 83 -3.45 17.41 1.73
N SER A 84 -4.76 17.35 1.45
CA SER A 84 -5.77 16.91 2.42
C SER A 84 -5.55 15.51 2.98
N LYS A 85 -4.81 14.64 2.29
CA LYS A 85 -4.41 13.30 2.80
C LYS A 85 -3.60 13.37 4.10
N PHE A 86 -2.98 14.51 4.42
CA PHE A 86 -2.21 14.74 5.65
C PHE A 86 -3.01 15.39 6.79
N HIS A 87 -4.32 15.57 6.63
CA HIS A 87 -5.18 16.22 7.62
C HIS A 87 -6.03 15.19 8.38
N GLY A 88 -6.68 15.61 9.47
CA GLY A 88 -7.57 14.79 10.29
C GLY A 88 -6.95 14.37 11.63
N ASN A 89 -7.49 13.31 12.22
CA ASN A 89 -7.00 12.80 13.50
C ASN A 89 -5.74 11.94 13.30
N LEU A 90 -4.61 12.48 13.74
CA LEU A 90 -3.26 11.95 13.60
C LEU A 90 -2.62 11.54 14.95
N VAL A 91 -3.42 11.34 16.00
CA VAL A 91 -2.90 11.01 17.36
C VAL A 91 -2.03 9.75 17.37
N TYR A 92 -2.25 8.82 16.44
CA TYR A 92 -1.46 7.60 16.30
C TYR A 92 0.01 7.82 15.89
N LEU A 93 0.33 9.01 15.39
CA LEU A 93 1.69 9.38 15.01
C LEU A 93 2.51 9.91 16.18
N ASP A 94 1.94 10.03 17.38
CA ASP A 94 2.68 10.48 18.57
C ASP A 94 3.83 9.51 18.90
N GLY A 95 5.03 10.06 19.09
CA GLY A 95 6.29 9.32 19.22
C GLY A 95 6.87 8.84 17.88
N GLY A 96 6.17 9.06 16.77
CA GLY A 96 6.60 8.73 15.42
C GLY A 96 7.64 9.69 14.85
N LYS A 97 7.84 9.65 13.53
CA LYS A 97 8.84 10.45 12.82
C LYS A 97 8.21 11.27 11.70
N ILE A 98 8.64 12.53 11.59
CA ILE A 98 8.43 13.39 10.41
C ILE A 98 9.75 13.49 9.64
N SER A 99 9.73 13.31 8.32
CA SER A 99 10.92 13.45 7.47
C SER A 99 10.58 14.19 6.19
N VAL A 100 11.47 15.07 5.76
CA VAL A 100 11.31 15.92 4.58
C VAL A 100 12.63 16.07 3.84
N CYS A 101 12.65 15.81 2.53
CA CYS A 101 13.80 16.16 1.68
C CYS A 101 13.63 17.56 1.08
N MET A 102 14.63 18.41 1.30
CA MET A 102 14.59 19.79 0.84
C MET A 102 15.99 20.38 0.63
N TRP A 103 16.07 21.45 -0.15
CA TRP A 103 17.29 22.23 -0.38
C TRP A 103 17.00 23.66 -0.82
N ILE A 104 18.03 24.51 -0.76
CA ILE A 104 17.98 25.90 -1.26
C ILE A 104 19.30 26.32 -1.91
N VAL A 105 19.21 26.97 -3.07
CA VAL A 105 20.29 27.74 -3.69
C VAL A 105 19.93 29.22 -3.54
N HIS A 106 20.83 29.95 -2.91
CA HIS A 106 20.63 31.36 -2.56
C HIS A 106 21.80 32.20 -3.10
N GLN A 107 21.50 33.32 -3.78
CA GLN A 107 22.53 34.15 -4.42
C GLN A 107 23.28 35.09 -3.46
N ALA A 108 22.78 35.37 -2.25
CA ALA A 108 23.32 36.41 -1.34
C ALA A 108 23.82 35.92 0.04
N GLY A 109 24.06 34.62 0.23
CA GLY A 109 24.72 34.04 1.41
C GLY A 109 24.00 34.07 2.78
N VAL A 110 22.73 34.51 2.90
CA VAL A 110 22.03 34.56 4.21
C VAL A 110 20.69 33.80 4.17
N LEU A 111 20.60 32.71 4.93
CA LEU A 111 19.35 31.97 5.17
C LEU A 111 18.52 32.65 6.26
N THR A 112 17.19 32.59 6.16
CA THR A 112 16.33 32.98 7.29
C THR A 112 16.44 31.95 8.40
N SER A 113 16.10 32.34 9.63
CA SER A 113 15.92 31.41 10.76
C SER A 113 14.62 30.58 10.66
N GLN A 114 13.91 30.63 9.53
CA GLN A 114 12.64 29.92 9.33
C GLN A 114 12.71 28.90 8.18
N ALA A 115 13.77 28.88 7.38
CA ALA A 115 13.98 27.87 6.34
C ALA A 115 14.06 26.46 6.95
N GLY A 116 13.26 25.52 6.44
CA GLY A 116 13.18 24.15 6.96
C GLY A 116 12.30 24.01 8.21
N ARG A 117 11.54 25.04 8.55
CA ARG A 117 10.56 24.99 9.65
C ARG A 117 9.29 24.31 9.20
N VAL A 118 8.80 23.39 10.02
CA VAL A 118 7.49 22.75 9.85
C VAL A 118 6.51 23.30 10.87
N GLN A 119 5.27 23.53 10.43
CA GLN A 119 4.17 23.92 11.31
C GLN A 119 3.00 22.96 11.13
N ILE A 120 2.40 22.54 12.26
CA ILE A 120 1.18 21.74 12.28
C ILE A 120 0.11 22.55 13.00
N GLU A 121 -0.99 22.82 12.31
CA GLU A 121 -2.19 23.41 12.88
C GLU A 121 -3.23 22.32 13.12
N GLY A 122 -3.80 22.28 14.32
CA GLY A 122 -4.89 21.36 14.64
C GLY A 122 -5.58 21.66 15.95
N GLY A 123 -6.88 21.34 16.04
CA GLY A 123 -7.69 21.64 17.22
C GLY A 123 -7.70 23.12 17.63
N GLY A 124 -7.47 24.04 16.66
CA GLY A 124 -7.34 25.48 16.90
C GLY A 124 -5.99 25.93 17.51
N LEU A 125 -5.01 25.03 17.60
CA LEU A 125 -3.67 25.28 18.13
C LEU A 125 -2.61 25.08 17.03
N VAL A 126 -1.40 25.58 17.27
CA VAL A 126 -0.27 25.48 16.34
C VAL A 126 0.97 25.01 17.09
N ALA A 127 1.69 24.04 16.52
CA ALA A 127 3.03 23.67 16.96
C ALA A 127 4.02 23.89 15.81
N THR A 128 5.28 24.09 16.15
CA THR A 128 6.35 24.40 15.20
C THR A 128 7.61 23.64 15.55
N LEU A 129 8.27 23.07 14.54
CA LEU A 129 9.55 22.41 14.66
C LEU A 129 10.51 22.95 13.60
N ASP A 130 11.75 23.23 13.97
CA ASP A 130 12.80 23.57 13.03
C ASP A 130 13.60 22.29 12.70
N LEU A 131 13.38 21.72 11.52
CA LEU A 131 14.07 20.51 11.08
C LEU A 131 15.50 20.80 10.60
N ALA A 132 15.80 22.04 10.26
CA ALA A 132 17.08 22.47 9.70
C ALA A 132 17.66 23.67 10.46
N PRO A 133 17.94 23.55 11.78
CA PRO A 133 18.34 24.68 12.62
C PRO A 133 19.72 25.26 12.26
N THR A 134 20.50 24.55 11.45
CA THR A 134 21.80 25.01 10.90
C THR A 134 21.69 25.52 9.46
N GLY A 135 20.47 25.56 8.92
CA GLY A 135 20.17 25.93 7.55
C GLY A 135 20.02 24.75 6.59
N LEU A 136 19.55 25.08 5.39
CA LEU A 136 19.40 24.16 4.26
C LEU A 136 20.67 24.09 3.42
N THR A 137 20.92 22.94 2.79
CA THR A 137 22.04 22.73 1.87
C THR A 137 21.67 23.09 0.44
N VAL A 138 22.68 23.34 -0.42
CA VAL A 138 22.48 23.53 -1.88
C VAL A 138 22.21 22.24 -2.63
N THR A 139 22.52 21.10 -2.01
CA THR A 139 22.13 19.77 -2.49
C THR A 139 20.90 19.30 -1.74
N PRO A 140 19.95 18.60 -2.40
CA PRO A 140 18.88 17.87 -1.72
C PRO A 140 19.40 17.06 -0.53
N LYS A 141 18.73 17.20 0.62
CA LYS A 141 19.05 16.45 1.82
C LYS A 141 17.79 16.16 2.61
N GLU A 142 17.72 14.97 3.19
CA GLU A 142 16.69 14.58 4.14
C GLU A 142 16.91 15.23 5.50
N TYR A 143 15.86 15.87 6.02
CA TYR A 143 15.77 16.42 7.37
C TYR A 143 14.63 15.73 8.11
N SER A 144 14.80 15.43 9.40
CA SER A 144 13.79 14.71 10.14
C SER A 144 13.77 15.02 11.62
N GLY A 145 12.63 14.83 12.25
CA GLY A 145 12.42 14.99 13.69
C GLY A 145 11.37 14.01 14.24
N THR A 146 11.24 13.97 15.56
CA THR A 146 10.24 13.14 16.23
C THR A 146 8.93 13.92 16.35
N LEU A 147 7.82 13.23 16.11
CA LEU A 147 6.47 13.74 16.36
C LEU A 147 6.15 13.61 17.85
N SER A 148 6.72 14.48 18.68
CA SER A 148 6.53 14.45 20.13
C SER A 148 6.36 15.84 20.74
N ALA A 149 5.56 15.94 21.81
CA ALA A 149 5.35 17.19 22.53
C ALA A 149 6.66 17.85 22.97
N ALA A 150 7.63 17.04 23.43
CA ALA A 150 8.92 17.51 23.90
C ALA A 150 9.76 18.15 22.79
N GLU A 151 9.83 17.52 21.62
CA GLU A 151 10.61 18.04 20.49
C GLU A 151 9.96 19.29 19.87
N TRP A 152 8.63 19.35 19.87
CA TRP A 152 7.86 20.48 19.35
C TRP A 152 7.65 21.61 20.36
N GLY A 153 8.26 21.51 21.55
CA GLY A 153 8.25 22.58 22.57
C GLY A 153 6.88 22.88 23.17
N VAL A 154 5.97 21.90 23.21
CA VAL A 154 4.60 22.03 23.75
C VAL A 154 4.33 21.02 24.85
N THR A 155 3.23 21.18 25.60
CA THR A 155 2.80 20.17 26.58
C THR A 155 2.16 18.98 25.88
N GLN A 156 2.17 17.79 26.50
CA GLN A 156 1.51 16.60 25.95
C GLN A 156 0.02 16.83 25.70
N GLN A 157 -0.65 17.60 26.56
CA GLN A 157 -2.06 17.96 26.38
C GLN A 157 -2.27 18.79 25.10
N VAL A 158 -1.45 19.81 24.88
CA VAL A 158 -1.49 20.64 23.66
C VAL A 158 -1.19 19.79 22.43
N TRP A 159 -0.16 18.94 22.50
CA TRP A 159 0.24 18.06 21.41
C TRP A 159 -0.89 17.09 21.00
N SER A 160 -1.52 16.44 21.97
CA SER A 160 -2.67 15.57 21.72
C SER A 160 -3.86 16.33 21.13
N THR A 161 -4.12 17.57 21.55
CA THR A 161 -5.17 18.42 20.96
C THR A 161 -4.86 18.75 19.50
N ILE A 162 -3.61 19.12 19.18
CA ILE A 162 -3.18 19.40 17.81
C ILE A 162 -3.37 18.17 16.93
N LEU A 163 -2.81 17.03 17.34
CA LEU A 163 -2.90 15.81 16.55
C LEU A 163 -4.33 15.27 16.42
N SER A 164 -5.25 15.58 17.32
CA SER A 164 -6.62 15.07 17.25
C SER A 164 -7.47 15.61 16.10
N ASP A 165 -7.07 16.73 15.51
CA ASP A 165 -7.80 17.42 14.44
C ASP A 165 -6.86 18.32 13.63
N VAL A 166 -5.89 17.73 12.93
CA VAL A 166 -4.94 18.45 12.08
C VAL A 166 -5.66 19.02 10.87
N THR A 167 -5.58 20.33 10.67
CA THR A 167 -6.26 21.02 9.56
C THR A 167 -5.30 21.53 8.50
N LYS A 168 -4.01 21.67 8.85
CA LYS A 168 -2.98 22.24 7.98
C LYS A 168 -1.59 21.80 8.42
N ILE A 169 -0.75 21.42 7.46
CA ILE A 169 0.70 21.22 7.66
C ILE A 169 1.45 22.04 6.62
N TYR A 170 2.46 22.78 7.07
CA TYR A 170 3.28 23.63 6.21
C TYR A 170 4.75 23.28 6.38
N VAL A 171 5.48 23.32 5.27
CA VAL A 171 6.93 23.41 5.28
C VAL A 171 7.32 24.79 4.77
N VAL A 172 8.03 25.54 5.61
CA VAL A 172 8.53 26.87 5.29
C VAL A 172 9.88 26.72 4.62
N MET A 173 10.00 27.25 3.41
CA MET A 173 11.18 27.09 2.55
C MET A 173 11.91 28.43 2.28
N ASP A 174 11.53 29.48 3.01
CA ASP A 174 11.93 30.87 2.77
C ASP A 174 13.36 31.22 3.21
N ALA A 175 14.13 31.92 2.35
CA ALA A 175 15.40 32.57 2.68
C ALA A 175 15.38 34.08 2.35
N SER A 176 16.27 34.85 2.99
CA SER A 176 16.01 36.26 3.27
C SER A 176 16.37 37.26 2.18
N GLY A 177 17.00 36.86 1.07
CA GLY A 177 17.71 37.81 0.19
C GLY A 177 17.09 38.06 -1.18
N GLY A 178 15.99 37.39 -1.54
CA GLY A 178 15.42 37.48 -2.89
C GLY A 178 16.30 36.76 -3.93
N ASN A 179 15.66 36.26 -5.00
CA ASN A 179 16.28 35.39 -6.01
C ASN A 179 16.84 34.09 -5.44
N GLU A 180 15.96 33.30 -4.83
CA GLU A 180 16.25 31.95 -4.35
C GLU A 180 15.59 30.88 -5.21
N THR A 181 16.22 29.71 -5.24
CA THR A 181 15.62 28.50 -5.82
C THR A 181 15.61 27.43 -4.76
N THR A 182 14.46 26.80 -4.52
CA THR A 182 14.36 25.65 -3.61
C THR A 182 13.83 24.43 -4.31
N GLY A 183 14.24 23.28 -3.81
CA GLY A 183 13.56 22.03 -4.11
C GLY A 183 12.98 21.38 -2.88
N PHE A 184 11.86 20.70 -3.10
CA PHE A 184 11.12 19.89 -2.14
C PHE A 184 10.76 18.57 -2.81
N ASP A 185 11.06 17.43 -2.18
CA ASP A 185 10.94 16.11 -2.82
C ASP A 185 10.12 15.11 -2.00
N THR A 186 10.55 14.74 -0.80
CA THR A 186 9.82 13.76 0.00
C THR A 186 9.21 14.44 1.22
N PHE A 187 8.03 14.00 1.62
CA PHE A 187 7.46 14.33 2.92
C PHE A 187 6.80 13.09 3.47
N SER A 188 7.19 12.68 4.68
CA SER A 188 6.67 11.49 5.34
C SER A 188 6.35 11.78 6.81
N LEU A 189 5.21 11.26 7.25
CA LEU A 189 4.89 11.05 8.66
C LEU A 189 4.85 9.54 8.89
N SER A 190 5.41 9.03 9.97
CA SER A 190 5.40 7.59 10.26
C SER A 190 5.21 7.31 11.76
N PRO A 191 4.48 6.24 12.14
CA PRO A 191 4.26 5.89 13.54
C PRO A 191 5.54 5.34 14.21
N PRO A 192 5.61 5.33 15.56
CA PRO A 192 6.76 4.76 16.27
C PRO A 192 6.88 3.25 16.08
N LEU A 193 8.12 2.72 16.05
CA LEU A 193 8.37 1.29 16.20
C LEU A 193 7.97 0.84 17.60
N SER A 194 7.16 -0.22 17.71
CA SER A 194 6.76 -0.80 19.00
C SER A 194 7.27 -2.24 19.14
N ASN A 195 7.79 -2.60 20.31
CA ASN A 195 8.14 -4.00 20.66
C ASN A 195 6.91 -4.81 21.09
N GLN A 196 5.74 -4.52 20.51
CA GLN A 196 4.49 -5.19 20.85
C GLN A 196 4.16 -6.29 19.85
N THR A 197 3.66 -7.41 20.36
CA THR A 197 3.02 -8.44 19.53
C THR A 197 1.64 -7.94 19.09
N GLU A 198 1.36 -8.03 17.80
CA GLU A 198 0.09 -7.67 17.22
C GLU A 198 -0.61 -8.91 16.64
N LEU A 199 -1.85 -9.17 17.06
CA LEU A 199 -2.71 -10.16 16.40
C LEU A 199 -3.27 -9.56 15.10
N ILE A 200 -2.94 -10.20 13.98
CA ILE A 200 -3.30 -9.76 12.62
C ILE A 200 -4.66 -10.33 12.17
N SER A 201 -4.88 -11.64 12.37
CA SER A 201 -6.09 -12.36 11.95
C SER A 201 -7.28 -12.10 12.91
N LYS A 202 -7.77 -10.87 12.96
CA LYS A 202 -8.92 -10.46 13.78
C LYS A 202 -10.20 -10.46 12.96
N SER A 203 -11.33 -10.71 13.63
CA SER A 203 -12.64 -10.56 13.01
C SER A 203 -12.90 -9.09 12.61
N TRP A 204 -13.67 -8.89 11.53
CA TRP A 204 -14.08 -7.55 11.07
C TRP A 204 -14.87 -6.77 12.12
N ALA A 205 -15.61 -7.47 12.99
CA ALA A 205 -16.39 -6.89 14.08
C ALA A 205 -15.56 -6.66 15.37
N GLY A 206 -14.25 -6.96 15.32
CA GLY A 206 -13.38 -7.05 16.48
C GLY A 206 -13.43 -8.42 17.15
N GLY A 207 -12.38 -8.75 17.90
CA GLY A 207 -12.23 -10.07 18.53
C GLY A 207 -11.46 -11.08 17.66
N PHE A 208 -11.56 -12.36 18.02
CA PHE A 208 -10.82 -13.44 17.38
C PHE A 208 -11.49 -13.91 16.09
N SER A 209 -10.68 -14.40 15.15
CA SER A 209 -11.17 -15.21 14.03
C SER A 209 -11.85 -16.48 14.54
N ASP A 210 -12.83 -16.98 13.80
CA ASP A 210 -13.57 -18.21 14.13
C ASP A 210 -12.86 -19.50 13.67
N SER A 211 -11.76 -19.38 12.93
CA SER A 211 -10.96 -20.49 12.41
C SER A 211 -9.46 -20.15 12.31
N GLY A 212 -8.68 -21.13 11.85
CA GLY A 212 -7.23 -21.06 11.74
C GLY A 212 -6.73 -20.16 10.61
N SER A 213 -5.59 -19.50 10.84
CA SER A 213 -4.86 -18.71 9.83
C SER A 213 -3.40 -19.15 9.78
N GLY A 214 -2.73 -18.95 8.65
CA GLY A 214 -1.33 -19.36 8.45
C GLY A 214 -0.66 -18.67 7.28
N ARG A 215 0.59 -19.08 7.00
CA ARG A 215 1.40 -18.65 5.83
C ARG A 215 1.34 -17.14 5.60
N ALA A 216 1.75 -16.40 6.61
CA ALA A 216 1.82 -14.95 6.53
C ALA A 216 3.11 -14.51 5.82
N ASP A 217 3.00 -13.43 5.06
CA ASP A 217 4.12 -12.70 4.47
C ASP A 217 3.93 -11.19 4.68
N VAL A 218 5.02 -10.42 4.71
CA VAL A 218 5.01 -9.01 5.11
C VAL A 218 5.74 -8.14 4.10
N SER A 219 5.08 -7.07 3.66
CA SER A 219 5.70 -6.05 2.79
C SER A 219 6.93 -5.41 3.48
N ALA A 220 7.92 -4.93 2.72
CA ALA A 220 9.19 -4.42 3.25
C ALA A 220 9.05 -3.30 4.31
N ASN A 221 8.05 -2.42 4.17
CA ASN A 221 7.75 -1.37 5.15
C ASN A 221 7.02 -1.88 6.41
N GLY A 222 6.70 -3.18 6.47
CA GLY A 222 5.97 -3.80 7.57
C GLY A 222 4.49 -3.46 7.63
N ARG A 223 3.91 -2.72 6.68
CA ARG A 223 2.51 -2.24 6.72
C ARG A 223 1.52 -3.33 6.39
N TYR A 224 1.74 -4.05 5.30
CA TYR A 224 0.80 -5.03 4.79
C TYR A 224 1.27 -6.42 5.15
N VAL A 225 0.37 -7.17 5.78
CA VAL A 225 0.58 -8.58 6.08
C VAL A 225 -0.42 -9.36 5.25
N THR A 226 0.06 -10.13 4.28
CA THR A 226 -0.80 -11.10 3.59
C THR A 226 -0.79 -12.42 4.34
N PHE A 227 -1.90 -13.14 4.37
CA PHE A 227 -2.02 -14.42 5.04
C PHE A 227 -3.21 -15.21 4.49
N GLU A 228 -3.20 -16.54 4.67
CA GLU A 228 -4.35 -17.38 4.36
C GLU A 228 -5.18 -17.67 5.61
N SER A 229 -6.49 -17.82 5.46
CA SER A 229 -7.38 -18.15 6.56
C SER A 229 -8.59 -18.99 6.15
N ASP A 230 -8.99 -19.92 7.02
CA ASP A 230 -10.25 -20.69 6.91
C ASP A 230 -11.41 -19.98 7.64
N ALA A 231 -11.23 -18.74 8.11
CA ALA A 231 -12.17 -18.04 8.98
C ALA A 231 -13.20 -17.21 8.20
N THR A 232 -14.49 -17.42 8.51
CA THR A 232 -15.60 -16.77 7.79
C THR A 232 -15.94 -15.36 8.31
N ASN A 233 -15.26 -14.92 9.35
CA ASN A 233 -15.58 -13.68 10.06
C ASN A 233 -14.48 -12.61 9.99
N LEU A 234 -13.49 -12.76 9.10
CA LEU A 234 -12.42 -11.76 8.88
C LEU A 234 -12.88 -10.55 8.05
N VAL A 235 -13.92 -10.74 7.22
CA VAL A 235 -14.61 -9.71 6.42
C VAL A 235 -16.12 -9.95 6.51
N PRO A 236 -16.98 -8.93 6.28
CA PRO A 236 -18.43 -9.09 6.48
C PRO A 236 -19.13 -10.04 5.50
N ASP A 237 -18.53 -10.29 4.33
CA ASP A 237 -19.17 -11.00 3.21
C ASP A 237 -18.38 -12.25 2.75
N ASP A 238 -17.78 -12.99 3.67
CA ASP A 238 -17.18 -14.30 3.38
C ASP A 238 -18.24 -15.40 3.51
N GLN A 239 -18.65 -15.97 2.37
CA GLN A 239 -19.79 -16.89 2.29
C GLN A 239 -19.46 -18.23 1.63
N ASN A 240 -18.27 -18.38 1.06
CA ASN A 240 -17.90 -19.57 0.30
C ASN A 240 -17.48 -20.75 1.21
N GLY A 241 -17.13 -20.50 2.47
CA GLY A 241 -16.65 -21.51 3.42
C GLY A 241 -15.35 -22.18 2.96
N LYS A 242 -14.49 -21.44 2.24
CA LYS A 242 -13.20 -21.88 1.73
C LYS A 242 -12.07 -21.07 2.33
N ARG A 243 -10.86 -21.59 2.19
CA ARG A 243 -9.66 -20.85 2.52
C ARG A 243 -9.48 -19.72 1.54
N ASP A 244 -9.35 -18.52 2.08
CA ASP A 244 -9.16 -17.29 1.32
C ASP A 244 -7.82 -16.64 1.65
N ILE A 245 -7.38 -15.75 0.76
CA ILE A 245 -6.21 -14.91 0.98
C ILE A 245 -6.68 -13.52 1.41
N PHE A 246 -6.07 -13.05 2.48
CA PHE A 246 -6.34 -11.74 3.04
C PHE A 246 -5.08 -10.88 3.04
N VAL A 247 -5.28 -9.57 3.05
CA VAL A 247 -4.26 -8.60 3.43
C VAL A 247 -4.78 -7.81 4.62
N TYR A 248 -4.01 -7.83 5.70
CA TYR A 248 -4.20 -6.90 6.80
C TYR A 248 -3.32 -5.68 6.59
N ASP A 249 -3.95 -4.52 6.51
CA ASP A 249 -3.25 -3.26 6.64
C ASP A 249 -3.08 -2.99 8.15
N ARG A 250 -1.85 -3.18 8.67
CA ARG A 250 -1.54 -2.96 10.10
C ARG A 250 -1.81 -1.54 10.56
N TYR A 251 -1.79 -0.62 9.62
CA TYR A 251 -1.94 0.79 9.87
C TYR A 251 -3.40 1.22 9.76
N CYS A 252 -4.18 0.73 8.80
CA CYS A 252 -5.62 0.97 8.82
C CYS A 252 -6.36 0.07 9.82
N ARG A 253 -5.71 -0.98 10.32
CA ARG A 253 -6.31 -2.08 11.08
C ARG A 253 -7.50 -2.72 10.36
N THR A 254 -7.43 -2.74 9.04
CA THR A 254 -8.46 -3.31 8.18
C THR A 254 -7.95 -4.56 7.51
N THR A 255 -8.85 -5.52 7.33
CA THR A 255 -8.61 -6.74 6.57
C THR A 255 -9.39 -6.65 5.27
N VAL A 256 -8.73 -6.95 4.15
CA VAL A 256 -9.39 -7.10 2.85
C VAL A 256 -9.12 -8.50 2.31
N ARG A 257 -10.10 -9.10 1.65
CA ARG A 257 -9.90 -10.35 0.90
C ARG A 257 -9.35 -10.01 -0.48
N VAL A 258 -8.27 -10.68 -0.87
CA VAL A 258 -7.60 -10.51 -2.18
C VAL A 258 -7.80 -11.71 -3.11
N SER A 259 -8.29 -12.85 -2.61
CA SER A 259 -8.78 -13.97 -3.43
C SER A 259 -10.15 -13.65 -4.05
N VAL A 260 -10.19 -12.57 -4.84
CA VAL A 260 -11.37 -12.09 -5.57
C VAL A 260 -11.06 -11.94 -7.06
N ASP A 261 -12.09 -11.98 -7.90
CA ASP A 261 -11.97 -11.62 -9.31
C ASP A 261 -11.79 -10.10 -9.51
N SER A 262 -11.64 -9.66 -10.76
CA SER A 262 -11.46 -8.23 -11.09
C SER A 262 -12.73 -7.37 -10.85
N ASN A 263 -13.85 -7.99 -10.48
CA ASN A 263 -15.09 -7.32 -10.06
C ASN A 263 -15.27 -7.33 -8.53
N GLY A 264 -14.33 -7.90 -7.77
CA GLY A 264 -14.42 -8.04 -6.32
C GLY A 264 -15.26 -9.22 -5.83
N ILE A 265 -15.61 -10.16 -6.71
CA ILE A 265 -16.38 -11.36 -6.37
C ILE A 265 -15.44 -12.43 -5.81
N GLU A 266 -15.83 -13.07 -4.71
CA GLU A 266 -15.04 -14.12 -4.04
C GLU A 266 -14.79 -15.34 -4.92
N ALA A 267 -13.68 -16.01 -4.66
CA ALA A 267 -13.33 -17.30 -5.27
C ALA A 267 -14.47 -18.34 -5.15
N ASP A 268 -14.80 -19.00 -6.27
CA ASP A 268 -15.89 -19.99 -6.34
C ASP A 268 -15.46 -21.39 -5.91
N GLY A 269 -15.64 -21.71 -4.63
CA GLY A 269 -15.57 -23.10 -4.12
C GLY A 269 -14.19 -23.77 -4.12
N GLY A 270 -13.17 -23.15 -4.74
CA GLY A 270 -11.76 -23.55 -4.70
C GLY A 270 -10.99 -22.81 -3.60
N GLU A 271 -10.12 -23.52 -2.90
CA GLU A 271 -9.25 -22.92 -1.88
C GLU A 271 -8.15 -22.07 -2.52
N SER A 272 -7.84 -20.95 -1.87
CA SER A 272 -6.73 -20.05 -2.20
C SER A 272 -5.66 -20.11 -1.11
N ARG A 273 -4.38 -20.15 -1.51
CA ARG A 273 -3.26 -20.57 -0.66
C ARG A 273 -1.94 -19.96 -1.12
N TRP A 274 -0.97 -19.94 -0.21
CA TRP A 274 0.43 -19.52 -0.39
C TRP A 274 0.53 -18.08 -0.91
N PRO A 275 0.13 -17.12 -0.08
CA PRO A 275 0.27 -15.72 -0.47
C PRO A 275 1.72 -15.23 -0.32
N SER A 276 2.09 -14.29 -1.19
CA SER A 276 3.35 -13.53 -1.18
C SER A 276 3.07 -12.11 -1.64
N ILE A 277 3.70 -11.10 -1.03
CA ILE A 277 3.36 -9.68 -1.24
C ILE A 277 4.59 -8.85 -1.64
N SER A 278 4.42 -7.91 -2.57
CA SER A 278 5.48 -6.97 -2.98
C SER A 278 5.88 -6.00 -1.86
N ASP A 279 7.04 -5.36 -1.99
CA ASP A 279 7.62 -4.49 -0.95
C ASP A 279 6.73 -3.28 -0.62
N ASP A 280 6.04 -2.76 -1.64
CA ASP A 280 5.07 -1.67 -1.55
C ASP A 280 3.67 -2.13 -1.09
N GLY A 281 3.43 -3.44 -1.07
CA GLY A 281 2.14 -4.04 -0.74
C GLY A 281 1.10 -4.02 -1.85
N ARG A 282 1.41 -3.49 -3.05
CA ARG A 282 0.45 -3.35 -4.15
C ARG A 282 0.05 -4.69 -4.74
N PHE A 283 1.00 -5.61 -4.89
CA PHE A 283 0.78 -6.86 -5.60
C PHE A 283 0.84 -8.05 -4.66
N VAL A 284 -0.17 -8.90 -4.74
CA VAL A 284 -0.22 -10.15 -3.98
C VAL A 284 -0.26 -11.32 -4.94
N ALA A 285 0.77 -12.16 -4.92
CA ALA A 285 0.78 -13.43 -5.61
C ALA A 285 0.18 -14.51 -4.71
N PHE A 286 -0.62 -15.41 -5.28
CA PHE A 286 -1.20 -16.55 -4.57
C PHE A 286 -1.62 -17.62 -5.57
N HIS A 287 -1.89 -18.84 -5.12
CA HIS A 287 -2.50 -19.85 -5.98
C HIS A 287 -3.93 -20.17 -5.55
N SER A 288 -4.76 -20.62 -6.48
CA SER A 288 -6.15 -20.99 -6.20
C SER A 288 -6.68 -22.05 -7.16
N ARG A 289 -7.64 -22.84 -6.67
CA ARG A 289 -8.43 -23.80 -7.47
C ARG A 289 -9.74 -23.25 -8.01
N ALA A 290 -10.03 -21.97 -7.75
CA ALA A 290 -11.25 -21.32 -8.21
C ALA A 290 -11.25 -21.16 -9.74
N GLY A 291 -12.43 -21.31 -10.34
CA GLY A 291 -12.68 -21.13 -11.76
C GLY A 291 -13.10 -19.70 -12.14
N ASN A 292 -13.43 -18.84 -11.18
CA ASN A 292 -13.95 -17.50 -11.44
C ASN A 292 -12.96 -16.34 -11.26
N LEU A 293 -11.75 -16.57 -10.76
CA LEU A 293 -10.78 -15.49 -10.46
C LEU A 293 -10.21 -14.81 -11.71
N ALA A 294 -10.20 -15.50 -12.85
CA ALA A 294 -9.81 -14.95 -14.14
C ALA A 294 -10.64 -15.57 -15.27
N ALA A 295 -10.78 -14.86 -16.39
CA ALA A 295 -11.53 -15.34 -17.53
C ALA A 295 -10.93 -16.63 -18.11
N GLY A 296 -11.78 -17.62 -18.40
CA GLY A 296 -11.40 -18.87 -19.07
C GLY A 296 -10.72 -19.91 -18.18
N MET A 297 -10.76 -19.75 -16.85
CA MET A 297 -10.25 -20.74 -15.90
C MET A 297 -11.23 -21.89 -15.69
N ALA A 298 -10.70 -23.08 -15.40
CA ALA A 298 -11.49 -24.27 -15.10
C ALA A 298 -11.46 -24.56 -13.59
N PRO A 299 -12.61 -24.82 -12.93
CA PRO A 299 -12.63 -25.10 -11.51
C PRO A 299 -11.87 -26.38 -11.18
N GLY A 300 -11.18 -26.40 -10.03
CA GLY A 300 -10.44 -27.55 -9.52
C GLY A 300 -8.98 -27.63 -9.97
N ILE A 301 -8.59 -26.90 -11.02
CA ILE A 301 -7.19 -26.79 -11.45
C ILE A 301 -6.50 -25.70 -10.62
N LEU A 302 -5.32 -26.01 -10.06
CA LEU A 302 -4.55 -24.98 -9.34
C LEU A 302 -3.85 -24.08 -10.34
N HIS A 303 -4.07 -22.79 -10.20
CA HIS A 303 -3.40 -21.74 -10.95
C HIS A 303 -2.72 -20.75 -10.01
N ALA A 304 -1.60 -20.19 -10.45
CA ALA A 304 -0.97 -19.05 -9.80
C ALA A 304 -1.58 -17.75 -10.36
N TYR A 305 -1.84 -16.81 -9.47
CA TYR A 305 -2.46 -15.52 -9.73
C TYR A 305 -1.62 -14.39 -9.13
N VAL A 306 -1.80 -13.18 -9.66
CA VAL A 306 -1.42 -11.92 -9.01
C VAL A 306 -2.65 -11.02 -8.94
N HIS A 307 -2.91 -10.48 -7.76
CA HIS A 307 -3.89 -9.44 -7.53
C HIS A 307 -3.20 -8.07 -7.42
N ASP A 308 -3.66 -7.09 -8.19
CA ASP A 308 -3.28 -5.68 -8.10
C ASP A 308 -4.27 -4.94 -7.20
N ARG A 309 -3.74 -4.35 -6.13
CA ARG A 309 -4.46 -3.58 -5.11
C ARG A 309 -4.39 -2.07 -5.33
N ASP A 310 -3.87 -1.60 -6.47
CA ASP A 310 -3.83 -0.18 -6.86
C ASP A 310 -3.86 -0.08 -8.40
N PHE A 311 -4.95 -0.54 -8.99
CA PHE A 311 -5.02 -0.65 -10.45
C PHE A 311 -5.05 0.72 -11.15
N ASP A 312 -5.55 1.76 -10.48
CA ASP A 312 -5.58 3.12 -11.05
C ASP A 312 -4.35 3.96 -10.70
N GLU A 313 -3.38 3.36 -10.00
CA GLU A 313 -2.04 3.89 -9.72
C GLU A 313 -2.04 5.22 -8.98
N ASN A 314 -3.04 5.41 -8.11
CA ASN A 314 -3.19 6.64 -7.35
C ASN A 314 -2.49 6.59 -5.98
N GLY A 315 -1.93 5.43 -5.61
CA GLY A 315 -1.22 5.20 -4.35
C GLY A 315 -2.12 4.93 -3.14
N LEU A 316 -3.44 4.82 -3.34
CA LEU A 316 -4.44 4.49 -2.33
C LEU A 316 -5.09 3.16 -2.69
N PHE A 317 -5.10 2.20 -1.77
CA PHE A 317 -5.72 0.89 -1.99
C PHE A 317 -7.23 0.91 -1.72
N ASP A 318 -7.96 1.75 -2.46
CA ASP A 318 -9.38 2.08 -2.24
C ASP A 318 -10.36 1.44 -3.24
N GLU A 319 -9.87 0.46 -4.02
CA GLU A 319 -10.45 -0.09 -5.26
C GLU A 319 -11.69 -0.97 -5.02
N THR A 320 -12.56 -0.58 -4.10
CA THR A 320 -13.80 -1.27 -3.74
C THR A 320 -14.83 -1.32 -4.87
N ALA A 321 -14.65 -0.51 -5.91
CA ALA A 321 -15.52 -0.46 -7.08
C ALA A 321 -15.13 -1.48 -8.17
N VAL A 322 -16.13 -1.98 -8.90
CA VAL A 322 -15.95 -2.86 -10.06
C VAL A 322 -15.05 -2.19 -11.10
N GLY A 323 -14.10 -2.95 -11.66
CA GLY A 323 -13.17 -2.45 -12.68
C GLY A 323 -12.05 -1.57 -12.16
N LYS A 324 -11.92 -1.43 -10.83
CA LYS A 324 -10.79 -0.79 -10.17
C LYS A 324 -9.78 -1.80 -9.63
N ARG A 325 -9.99 -3.11 -9.76
CA ARG A 325 -9.03 -4.14 -9.34
C ARG A 325 -8.70 -5.05 -10.50
N GLU A 326 -7.57 -5.71 -10.40
CA GLU A 326 -7.22 -6.73 -11.37
C GLU A 326 -6.65 -7.99 -10.72
N THR A 327 -7.22 -9.14 -11.11
CA THR A 327 -6.68 -10.45 -10.77
C THR A 327 -6.27 -11.15 -12.07
N ARG A 328 -4.96 -11.35 -12.25
CA ARG A 328 -4.40 -11.99 -13.44
C ARG A 328 -3.89 -13.39 -13.09
N VAL A 329 -4.20 -14.37 -13.94
CA VAL A 329 -3.52 -15.67 -13.91
C VAL A 329 -2.12 -15.54 -14.52
N VAL A 330 -1.10 -15.98 -13.79
CA VAL A 330 0.31 -15.99 -14.23
C VAL A 330 0.78 -17.36 -14.67
N SER A 331 0.05 -18.43 -14.35
CA SER A 331 0.32 -19.79 -14.84
C SER A 331 -0.53 -20.16 -16.08
N LYS A 332 -0.83 -19.19 -16.96
CA LYS A 332 -1.59 -19.42 -18.21
C LYS A 332 -0.64 -19.70 -19.39
N PRO A 333 -1.01 -20.59 -20.32
CA PRO A 333 -0.19 -20.83 -21.51
C PRO A 333 -0.34 -19.72 -22.55
N LEU A 334 0.64 -19.60 -23.45
CA LEU A 334 0.65 -18.64 -24.57
C LEU A 334 -0.58 -18.79 -25.50
N SER A 335 -1.21 -19.97 -25.52
CA SER A 335 -2.41 -20.30 -26.30
C SER A 335 -3.74 -19.82 -25.68
N GLY A 336 -3.71 -19.28 -24.46
CA GLY A 336 -4.84 -18.61 -23.82
C GLY A 336 -5.90 -19.50 -23.17
N ARG A 337 -5.73 -20.83 -23.12
CA ARG A 337 -6.68 -21.74 -22.45
C ARG A 337 -5.99 -22.55 -21.35
N ALA A 338 -6.32 -22.26 -20.09
CA ALA A 338 -5.73 -22.93 -18.94
C ALA A 338 -6.45 -24.25 -18.61
N THR A 339 -6.36 -25.26 -19.48
CA THR A 339 -7.10 -26.53 -19.34
C THR A 339 -6.28 -27.72 -18.82
N ASP A 340 -4.97 -27.58 -18.71
CA ASP A 340 -4.04 -28.65 -18.32
C ASP A 340 -2.86 -28.09 -17.50
N GLY A 341 -2.48 -28.76 -16.40
CA GLY A 341 -1.27 -28.40 -15.65
C GLY A 341 -1.47 -27.47 -14.45
N TRP A 342 -0.56 -27.65 -13.49
CA TRP A 342 -0.55 -27.13 -12.13
C TRP A 342 0.30 -25.86 -12.06
N GLY A 343 -0.17 -24.81 -11.39
CA GLY A 343 0.61 -23.64 -10.99
C GLY A 343 0.58 -23.50 -9.47
N GLY A 344 1.72 -23.74 -8.81
CA GLY A 344 1.82 -23.82 -7.35
C GLY A 344 2.92 -22.93 -6.78
N ASP A 345 2.79 -22.64 -5.48
CA ASP A 345 3.79 -21.94 -4.67
C ASP A 345 4.36 -20.64 -5.29
N PRO A 346 3.51 -19.66 -5.66
CA PRO A 346 4.03 -18.44 -6.24
C PRO A 346 4.72 -17.55 -5.19
N ASP A 347 5.77 -16.86 -5.61
CA ASP A 347 6.47 -15.84 -4.83
C ASP A 347 6.74 -14.61 -5.71
N ILE A 348 6.49 -13.41 -5.20
CA ILE A 348 6.61 -12.15 -5.95
C ILE A 348 7.84 -11.36 -5.51
N SER A 349 8.57 -10.79 -6.46
CA SER A 349 9.71 -9.92 -6.16
C SER A 349 9.25 -8.66 -5.44
N GLY A 350 10.12 -8.06 -4.64
CA GLY A 350 9.88 -6.80 -3.93
C GLY A 350 9.37 -5.66 -4.84
N SER A 351 9.93 -5.55 -6.05
CA SER A 351 9.43 -4.59 -7.08
C SER A 351 8.01 -4.88 -7.62
N GLY A 352 7.41 -6.02 -7.27
CA GLY A 352 6.17 -6.52 -7.85
C GLY A 352 6.30 -7.09 -9.27
N ARG A 353 7.38 -6.81 -10.00
CA ARG A 353 7.47 -7.12 -11.43
C ARG A 353 7.52 -8.61 -11.76
N TYR A 354 8.28 -9.38 -10.98
CA TYR A 354 8.55 -10.78 -11.29
C TYR A 354 7.82 -11.72 -10.33
N VAL A 355 7.24 -12.77 -10.87
CA VAL A 355 6.56 -13.81 -10.07
C VAL A 355 7.19 -15.15 -10.38
N SER A 356 7.85 -15.77 -9.41
CA SER A 356 8.29 -17.15 -9.53
C SER A 356 7.17 -18.10 -9.14
N PHE A 357 7.06 -19.26 -9.78
CA PHE A 357 6.09 -20.29 -9.42
C PHE A 357 6.53 -21.65 -9.96
N SER A 358 6.05 -22.71 -9.33
CA SER A 358 6.22 -24.08 -9.82
C SER A 358 5.12 -24.46 -10.81
N SER A 359 5.48 -25.18 -11.87
CA SER A 359 4.51 -25.72 -12.82
C SER A 359 4.99 -26.98 -13.53
N ASN A 360 4.06 -27.87 -13.85
CA ASN A 360 4.29 -29.02 -14.75
C ASN A 360 3.84 -28.73 -16.20
N ARG A 361 3.48 -27.49 -16.51
CA ARG A 361 3.10 -27.08 -17.86
C ARG A 361 4.27 -27.17 -18.82
N THR A 362 3.95 -27.44 -20.08
CA THR A 362 4.90 -27.58 -21.19
C THR A 362 4.76 -26.49 -22.24
N ASP A 363 3.87 -25.53 -22.01
CA ASP A 363 3.44 -24.55 -23.00
C ASP A 363 3.48 -23.10 -22.45
N LEU A 364 4.18 -22.89 -21.33
CA LEU A 364 4.49 -21.56 -20.81
C LEU A 364 5.63 -20.89 -21.59
N VAL A 365 6.58 -21.68 -22.08
CA VAL A 365 7.73 -21.21 -22.88
C VAL A 365 7.78 -22.00 -24.18
N ALA A 366 7.97 -21.31 -25.31
CA ALA A 366 8.05 -21.99 -26.60
C ALA A 366 9.20 -23.01 -26.63
N GLY A 367 8.94 -24.23 -27.10
CA GLY A 367 9.95 -25.28 -27.21
C GLY A 367 10.17 -26.12 -25.95
N THR A 368 9.35 -25.95 -24.90
CA THR A 368 9.39 -26.86 -23.74
C THR A 368 8.57 -28.12 -24.00
N PHE A 369 9.09 -29.28 -23.61
CA PHE A 369 8.43 -30.58 -23.73
C PHE A 369 8.22 -31.17 -22.35
N TRP A 370 7.19 -32.02 -22.17
CA TRP A 370 6.97 -32.66 -20.88
C TRP A 370 8.10 -33.64 -20.58
N THR A 371 8.86 -33.38 -19.53
CA THR A 371 9.93 -34.25 -19.07
C THR A 371 9.49 -35.21 -17.95
N GLY A 372 8.24 -35.12 -17.50
CA GLY A 372 7.76 -35.82 -16.30
C GLY A 372 7.80 -34.96 -15.04
N ASN A 373 8.59 -33.89 -15.06
CA ASN A 373 8.99 -33.15 -13.87
C ASN A 373 8.32 -31.78 -13.76
N GLN A 374 8.16 -31.34 -12.51
CA GLN A 374 7.74 -29.97 -12.19
C GLN A 374 8.96 -29.05 -12.29
N GLN A 375 8.76 -27.87 -12.86
CA GLN A 375 9.81 -26.89 -13.11
C GLN A 375 9.43 -25.54 -12.51
N ILE A 376 10.43 -24.70 -12.26
CA ILE A 376 10.22 -23.32 -11.82
C ILE A 376 10.20 -22.39 -13.01
N TYR A 377 9.20 -21.51 -13.03
CA TYR A 377 9.05 -20.46 -14.01
C TYR A 377 9.05 -19.10 -13.32
N VAL A 378 9.48 -18.08 -14.05
CA VAL A 378 9.36 -16.67 -13.65
C VAL A 378 8.54 -15.96 -14.71
N TYR A 379 7.46 -15.33 -14.29
CA TYR A 379 6.63 -14.44 -15.10
C TYR A 379 7.08 -12.99 -14.91
N ASP A 380 7.40 -12.30 -16.00
CA ASP A 380 7.58 -10.84 -16.02
C ASP A 380 6.24 -10.19 -16.32
N ARG A 381 5.66 -9.50 -15.33
CA ARG A 381 4.35 -8.87 -15.46
C ARG A 381 4.33 -7.68 -16.41
N VAL A 382 5.46 -7.00 -16.61
CA VAL A 382 5.55 -5.82 -17.48
C VAL A 382 5.65 -6.27 -18.94
N LEU A 383 6.45 -7.30 -19.19
CA LEU A 383 6.64 -7.85 -20.54
C LEU A 383 5.61 -8.92 -20.91
N GLU A 384 4.79 -9.35 -19.96
CA GLU A 384 3.85 -10.47 -20.07
C GLU A 384 4.50 -11.73 -20.67
N SER A 385 5.66 -12.09 -20.14
CA SER A 385 6.49 -13.17 -20.67
C SER A 385 6.96 -14.13 -19.58
N TRP A 386 7.29 -15.36 -19.96
CA TRP A 386 7.75 -16.41 -19.06
C TRP A 386 9.18 -16.83 -19.40
N ARG A 387 9.97 -17.09 -18.37
CA ARG A 387 11.24 -17.81 -18.47
C ARG A 387 11.25 -18.99 -17.52
N LYS A 388 11.90 -20.08 -17.91
CA LYS A 388 12.18 -21.19 -17.00
C LYS A 388 13.41 -20.85 -16.14
N ALA A 389 13.39 -21.18 -14.87
CA ALA A 389 14.46 -20.88 -13.91
C ALA A 389 15.20 -22.12 -13.39
N SER A 390 14.55 -23.29 -13.36
CA SER A 390 15.16 -24.55 -12.94
C SER A 390 15.91 -25.24 -14.10
N MET A 391 16.98 -24.59 -14.58
CA MET A 391 17.88 -25.11 -15.61
C MET A 391 19.34 -24.87 -15.22
N ASP A 392 20.25 -25.68 -15.77
CA ASP A 392 21.68 -25.40 -15.68
C ASP A 392 22.10 -24.22 -16.60
N GLY A 393 23.37 -23.83 -16.53
CA GLY A 393 23.90 -22.72 -17.35
C GLY A 393 23.90 -22.97 -18.87
N ALA A 394 23.62 -24.21 -19.31
CA ALA A 394 23.43 -24.57 -20.71
C ALA A 394 21.95 -24.63 -21.12
N GLY A 395 21.01 -24.41 -20.18
CA GLY A 395 19.57 -24.50 -20.41
C GLY A 395 19.00 -25.91 -20.28
N THR A 396 19.75 -26.85 -19.70
CA THR A 396 19.32 -28.24 -19.48
C THR A 396 18.50 -28.34 -18.19
N GLU A 397 17.39 -29.09 -18.24
CA GLU A 397 16.58 -29.37 -17.06
C GLU A 397 17.25 -30.38 -16.12
N GLY A 398 16.97 -30.24 -14.83
CA GLY A 398 17.22 -31.31 -13.87
C GLY A 398 16.30 -32.52 -14.09
N ASP A 399 16.74 -33.68 -13.63
CA ASP A 399 16.02 -34.96 -13.71
C ASP A 399 14.96 -35.15 -12.60
N ALA A 400 14.79 -34.16 -11.72
CA ALA A 400 13.93 -34.16 -10.55
C ALA A 400 12.83 -33.08 -10.59
N HIS A 401 11.80 -33.23 -9.76
CA HIS A 401 10.79 -32.18 -9.53
C HIS A 401 11.40 -30.99 -8.77
N SER A 402 11.14 -29.77 -9.26
CA SER A 402 11.46 -28.51 -8.58
C SER A 402 10.19 -27.83 -8.05
N PHE A 403 10.21 -27.38 -6.79
CA PHE A 403 9.06 -26.82 -6.08
C PHE A 403 9.49 -25.79 -5.01
N LEU A 404 8.53 -25.08 -4.40
CA LEU A 404 8.76 -24.04 -3.38
C LEU A 404 9.77 -22.99 -3.84
N SER A 405 9.49 -22.32 -4.96
CA SER A 405 10.34 -21.24 -5.43
C SER A 405 10.27 -20.03 -4.50
N SER A 406 11.39 -19.32 -4.36
CA SER A 406 11.42 -17.97 -3.81
C SER A 406 12.32 -17.07 -4.66
N ILE A 407 11.90 -15.83 -4.87
CA ILE A 407 12.54 -14.86 -5.76
C ILE A 407 13.11 -13.69 -4.97
N SER A 408 14.28 -13.18 -5.37
CA SER A 408 14.87 -12.01 -4.73
C SER A 408 14.05 -10.73 -4.98
N TRP A 409 14.26 -9.72 -4.13
CA TRP A 409 13.54 -8.44 -4.19
C TRP A 409 13.64 -7.74 -5.57
N ASP A 410 14.80 -7.88 -6.23
CA ASP A 410 15.11 -7.35 -7.57
C ASP A 410 14.72 -8.29 -8.72
N GLY A 411 14.32 -9.53 -8.42
CA GLY A 411 13.97 -10.55 -9.41
C GLY A 411 15.16 -11.23 -10.11
N GLU A 412 16.40 -10.94 -9.69
CA GLU A 412 17.60 -11.48 -10.31
C GLU A 412 17.83 -12.95 -9.96
N PHE A 413 17.57 -13.34 -8.71
CA PHE A 413 17.82 -14.68 -8.18
C PHE A 413 16.53 -15.41 -7.85
N VAL A 414 16.51 -16.72 -8.16
CA VAL A 414 15.44 -17.64 -7.74
C VAL A 414 16.08 -18.82 -7.02
N THR A 415 15.56 -19.12 -5.84
CA THR A 415 15.87 -20.34 -5.09
C THR A 415 14.69 -21.29 -5.20
N PHE A 416 14.94 -22.59 -5.08
CA PHE A 416 13.90 -23.62 -5.10
C PHE A 416 14.41 -24.91 -4.44
N SER A 417 13.48 -25.76 -4.03
CA SER A 417 13.76 -27.12 -3.57
C SER A 417 13.62 -28.12 -4.71
N PHE A 418 14.37 -29.23 -4.64
CA PHE A 418 14.20 -30.35 -5.57
C PHE A 418 14.15 -31.68 -4.82
N ALA A 419 13.37 -32.64 -5.33
CA ALA A 419 13.28 -34.00 -4.79
C ALA A 419 14.01 -34.98 -5.71
N ALA A 420 15.13 -35.52 -5.21
CA ALA A 420 15.94 -36.54 -5.89
C ALA A 420 15.30 -37.92 -5.88
#